data_AF-A0A936II31-F1
#
_entry.id   AF-A0A936II31-F1
#
_cell.length_a   1.000
_cell.length_b   1.000
_cell.length_c   1.000
_cell.angle_alpha   90.00
_cell.angle_beta   90.00
_cell.angle_gamma   90.00
#
_symmetry.space_group_name_H-M   'P 1'
#
loop_
_entity.id
_entity.type
_entity.pdbx_description
1 polymer ?
#
loop_
_entity_poly.entity_id
_entity_poly.type
_entity_poly.pdbx_seq_one_letter_code
_entity_poly.pdbx_strand_id
1 'polypeptide(L)'
;MPQKPASPPRPTGGLRPGPRTLRRWTWREGKPLISNSVRCRGDACYLVRVHLADGVTESTRPLLVHFGDERHQGATRCVDVRAPAPMDINSAPASPSTAPSAPVLLGWVNSPPKSTHVRIELPPESGPSELKHVEFVHVSERDPKCHPAANVPRWTAYQPPFPLRRLVLPAELAPLASAIDWAEVMLLRAPASVGELRRAVRGAAAVLAPDWLRRLDLSWDDLLTLAREAWLLVDLQSAVERLGISSCCRTELKTYRDADGIMSARVEYADVPTRGFALQDVLPFSFIDARGRFCTRVLRATRSWRAYAAETGLATLLSSETPWAERHADVLSAARPTERGELLMTDLPWLVAGTFGPLLAPRLATRLLHAHLGAPVADHLQHWNPWEDGRILVRDLADFARRYPPLIPVRWRSGEPGLAHLGITLSTRALASSNSHAGAHVASRTATARHLLISTGRIDRLDVHDGVPAEPMMIALKWLAREVREATPWAARHLADLIVTWQFDTAEGHYYLDAFDSAAKVLGPPDAHIRLRRRRVSAAREVDAACGETIDLDEGLLGDASFECQQRLTRWLIERIERIQQRG
;
A
#
# COMPACT_ATOMS: atom_id res chain seq x y z
N MET A 1 -40.57 47.84 -11.08
CA MET A 1 -39.20 47.60 -10.59
C MET A 1 -38.67 46.33 -11.23
N PRO A 2 -37.49 46.34 -11.88
CA PRO A 2 -36.90 45.10 -12.37
C PRO A 2 -36.60 44.19 -11.17
N GLN A 3 -37.12 42.96 -11.20
CA GLN A 3 -36.81 41.95 -10.19
C GLN A 3 -35.29 41.75 -10.16
N LYS A 4 -34.69 41.91 -8.97
CA LYS A 4 -33.28 41.60 -8.74
C LYS A 4 -33.06 40.15 -9.20
N PRO A 5 -32.16 39.87 -10.16
CA PRO A 5 -31.96 38.52 -10.66
C PRO A 5 -31.64 37.60 -9.47
N ALA A 6 -32.31 36.44 -9.43
CA ALA A 6 -32.10 35.46 -8.38
C ALA A 6 -30.61 35.12 -8.29
N SER A 7 -30.06 35.12 -7.08
CA SER A 7 -28.68 34.70 -6.85
C SER A 7 -28.48 33.31 -7.46
N PRO A 8 -27.36 33.07 -8.18
CA PRO A 8 -27.11 31.76 -8.79
C PRO A 8 -27.16 30.68 -7.71
N PRO A 9 -27.69 29.48 -8.03
CA PRO A 9 -27.77 28.38 -7.09
C PRO A 9 -26.36 28.05 -6.57
N ARG A 10 -26.22 27.87 -5.26
CA ARG A 10 -24.96 27.53 -4.62
C ARG A 10 -24.83 26.02 -4.51
N PRO A 11 -23.61 25.45 -4.62
CA PRO A 11 -23.43 24.00 -4.57
C PRO A 11 -23.84 23.45 -3.21
N THR A 12 -24.52 22.31 -3.20
CA THR A 12 -24.86 21.59 -1.96
C THR A 12 -23.68 20.70 -1.51
N GLY A 13 -23.83 19.98 -0.39
CA GLY A 13 -22.84 19.02 0.09
C GLY A 13 -22.20 19.42 1.41
N GLY A 14 -21.02 18.86 1.71
CA GLY A 14 -20.37 19.04 3.00
C GLY A 14 -19.11 18.20 3.19
N LEU A 15 -18.61 18.19 4.41
CA LEU A 15 -17.59 17.24 4.86
C LEU A 15 -18.26 16.05 5.56
N ARG A 16 -17.97 14.85 5.07
CA ARG A 16 -18.43 13.56 5.62
C ARG A 16 -17.27 12.89 6.37
N PRO A 17 -17.18 13.01 7.70
CA PRO A 17 -16.11 12.38 8.47
C PRO A 17 -16.31 10.86 8.66
N GLY A 18 -17.51 10.35 8.36
CA GLY A 18 -17.89 8.95 8.42
C GLY A 18 -19.31 8.73 7.87
N PRO A 19 -19.77 7.48 7.74
CA PRO A 19 -20.92 7.11 6.92
C PRO A 19 -22.28 7.67 7.38
N ARG A 20 -22.38 8.13 8.63
CA ARG A 20 -23.64 8.63 9.22
C ARG A 20 -23.70 10.14 9.42
N THR A 21 -22.61 10.86 9.13
CA THR A 21 -22.48 12.28 9.49
C THR A 21 -22.14 13.09 8.26
N LEU A 22 -22.94 14.12 7.96
CA LEU A 22 -22.63 15.12 6.93
C LEU A 22 -22.63 16.52 7.55
N ARG A 23 -21.47 17.16 7.57
CA ARG A 23 -21.32 18.55 8.01
C ARG A 23 -21.46 19.45 6.79
N ARG A 24 -22.67 19.97 6.58
CA ARG A 24 -23.04 20.68 5.34
C ARG A 24 -22.24 21.97 5.15
N TRP A 25 -21.92 22.28 3.90
CA TRP A 25 -21.39 23.59 3.54
C TRP A 25 -22.45 24.66 3.76
N THR A 26 -22.02 25.76 4.39
CA THR A 26 -22.78 27.01 4.40
C THR A 26 -21.91 28.06 3.72
N TRP A 27 -22.47 28.82 2.80
CA TRP A 27 -21.70 29.68 1.91
C TRP A 27 -21.83 31.14 2.31
N ARG A 28 -20.72 31.89 2.24
CA ARG A 28 -20.70 33.33 2.46
C ARG A 28 -21.24 34.08 1.24
N GLU A 29 -21.69 35.30 1.45
CA GLU A 29 -22.04 36.21 0.35
C GLU A 29 -20.76 36.81 -0.25
N GLY A 30 -20.66 36.87 -1.58
CA GLY A 30 -19.53 37.48 -2.27
C GLY A 30 -19.00 36.66 -3.46
N LYS A 31 -17.99 37.20 -4.12
CA LYS A 31 -17.14 36.54 -5.11
C LYS A 31 -15.67 36.75 -4.69
N PRO A 32 -14.84 35.70 -4.59
CA PRO A 32 -15.12 34.29 -4.87
C PRO A 32 -16.10 33.66 -3.87
N LEU A 33 -16.70 32.51 -4.24
CA LEU A 33 -17.66 31.81 -3.38
C LEU A 33 -16.91 30.97 -2.35
N ILE A 34 -16.98 31.38 -1.09
CA ILE A 34 -16.24 30.75 0.02
C ILE A 34 -17.22 30.13 1.03
N SER A 35 -16.94 28.91 1.48
CA SER A 35 -17.70 28.27 2.55
C SER A 35 -17.30 28.79 3.94
N ASN A 36 -18.20 28.70 4.90
CA ASN A 36 -17.85 28.77 6.32
C ASN A 36 -16.98 27.57 6.71
N SER A 37 -16.25 27.75 7.82
CA SER A 37 -15.41 26.70 8.41
C SER A 37 -16.26 25.54 8.88
N VAL A 38 -15.83 24.33 8.53
CA VAL A 38 -16.41 23.08 9.02
C VAL A 38 -15.33 22.30 9.74
N ARG A 39 -15.64 21.68 10.89
CA ARG A 39 -14.68 20.84 11.60
C ARG A 39 -14.21 19.68 10.70
N CYS A 40 -12.92 19.38 10.72
CA CYS A 40 -12.31 18.25 10.04
C CYS A 40 -11.40 17.46 11.00
N ARG A 41 -10.98 16.27 10.60
CA ARG A 41 -9.88 15.52 11.23
C ARG A 41 -8.55 16.04 10.65
N GLY A 42 -7.57 16.31 11.50
CA GLY A 42 -6.19 16.58 11.09
C GLY A 42 -5.47 15.27 10.73
N ASP A 43 -4.47 15.35 9.87
CA ASP A 43 -3.76 14.18 9.34
C ASP A 43 -4.69 13.15 8.68
N ALA A 44 -5.64 13.65 7.89
CA ALA A 44 -6.66 12.83 7.27
C ALA A 44 -6.71 13.06 5.76
N CYS A 45 -6.99 11.99 5.03
CA CYS A 45 -7.25 12.06 3.60
C CYS A 45 -8.73 12.19 3.30
N TYR A 46 -9.06 13.05 2.33
CA TYR A 46 -10.40 13.23 1.84
C TYR A 46 -10.46 13.00 0.34
N LEU A 47 -11.40 12.15 -0.09
CA LEU A 47 -11.86 12.10 -1.47
C LEU A 47 -12.80 13.28 -1.70
N VAL A 48 -12.46 14.13 -2.66
CA VAL A 48 -13.30 15.24 -3.10
C VAL A 48 -14.18 14.76 -4.25
N ARG A 49 -15.50 14.82 -4.08
CA ARG A 49 -16.50 14.49 -5.09
C ARG A 49 -17.24 15.74 -5.51
N VAL A 50 -17.29 16.01 -6.81
CA VAL A 50 -17.98 17.17 -7.37
C VAL A 50 -18.99 16.69 -8.40
N HIS A 51 -20.27 16.87 -8.12
CA HIS A 51 -21.32 16.62 -9.11
C HIS A 51 -21.57 17.90 -9.90
N LEU A 52 -21.49 17.80 -11.22
CA LEU A 52 -21.78 18.90 -12.12
C LEU A 52 -23.30 19.11 -12.26
N ALA A 53 -23.70 20.32 -12.64
CA ALA A 53 -25.06 20.60 -13.08
C ALA A 53 -25.34 19.96 -14.45
N ASP A 54 -26.62 19.75 -14.77
CA ASP A 54 -27.02 19.08 -16.00
C ASP A 54 -26.58 19.89 -17.23
N GLY A 55 -26.00 19.24 -18.24
CA GLY A 55 -25.53 19.87 -19.47
C GLY A 55 -24.15 20.56 -19.40
N VAL A 56 -23.48 20.53 -18.25
CA VAL A 56 -22.11 21.05 -18.10
C VAL A 56 -21.09 20.04 -18.61
N THR A 57 -20.10 20.51 -19.37
CA THR A 57 -19.00 19.68 -19.87
C THR A 57 -18.01 19.27 -18.78
N GLU A 58 -17.55 18.02 -18.85
CA GLU A 58 -16.50 17.46 -18.01
C GLU A 58 -15.15 18.11 -18.34
N SER A 59 -14.74 19.08 -17.54
CA SER A 59 -13.41 19.69 -17.59
C SER A 59 -12.71 19.57 -16.25
N THR A 60 -11.38 19.62 -16.25
CA THR A 60 -10.60 19.71 -15.00
C THR A 60 -10.89 21.04 -14.33
N ARG A 61 -11.18 21.03 -13.03
CA ARG A 61 -11.50 22.24 -12.26
C ARG A 61 -10.66 22.31 -10.98
N PRO A 62 -10.00 23.44 -10.71
CA PRO A 62 -9.29 23.63 -9.45
C PRO A 62 -10.26 24.06 -8.34
N LEU A 63 -10.17 23.40 -7.19
CA LEU A 63 -10.80 23.83 -5.94
C LEU A 63 -9.73 24.30 -4.97
N LEU A 64 -9.92 25.46 -4.35
CA LEU A 64 -9.05 25.93 -3.28
C LEU A 64 -9.59 25.43 -1.94
N VAL A 65 -8.75 24.73 -1.20
CA VAL A 65 -9.09 24.13 0.08
C VAL A 65 -8.20 24.73 1.15
N HIS A 66 -8.83 25.36 2.14
CA HIS A 66 -8.14 26.02 3.24
C HIS A 66 -8.31 25.21 4.51
N PHE A 67 -7.19 24.84 5.12
CA PHE A 67 -7.13 24.16 6.42
C PHE A 67 -6.62 25.11 7.49
N GLY A 68 -7.06 24.89 8.73
CA GLY A 68 -6.57 25.64 9.87
C GLY A 68 -7.29 25.27 11.14
N ASP A 69 -7.36 26.23 12.05
CA ASP A 69 -8.23 26.17 13.21
C ASP A 69 -9.46 27.10 13.02
N GLU A 70 -10.25 27.27 14.08
CA GLU A 70 -11.46 28.09 14.04
C GLU A 70 -11.15 29.57 13.74
N ARG A 71 -9.95 30.05 14.13
CA ARG A 71 -9.54 31.46 14.10
C ARG A 71 -8.52 31.77 13.01
N HIS A 72 -7.62 30.83 12.70
CA HIS A 72 -6.50 31.02 11.80
C HIS A 72 -6.49 30.00 10.67
N GLN A 73 -6.23 30.47 9.46
CA GLN A 73 -5.94 29.61 8.32
C GLN A 73 -4.46 29.22 8.37
N GLY A 74 -4.19 27.91 8.36
CA GLY A 74 -2.85 27.35 8.43
C GLY A 74 -2.27 26.99 7.06
N ALA A 75 -3.05 26.35 6.19
CA ALA A 75 -2.57 25.89 4.89
C ALA A 75 -3.64 26.04 3.80
N THR A 76 -3.22 26.32 2.57
CA THR A 76 -4.07 26.26 1.37
C THR A 76 -3.56 25.17 0.45
N ARG A 77 -4.47 24.40 -0.14
CA ARG A 77 -4.21 23.36 -1.14
C ARG A 77 -5.07 23.63 -2.37
N CYS A 78 -4.48 23.50 -3.56
CA CYS A 78 -5.23 23.45 -4.80
C CYS A 78 -5.54 21.99 -5.11
N VAL A 79 -6.81 21.67 -5.38
CA VAL A 79 -7.29 20.33 -5.69
C VAL A 79 -7.83 20.33 -7.10
N ASP A 80 -7.14 19.68 -8.02
CA ASP A 80 -7.65 19.44 -9.36
C ASP A 80 -8.66 18.30 -9.31
N VAL A 81 -9.93 18.59 -9.57
CA VAL A 81 -10.95 17.56 -9.76
C VAL A 81 -11.12 17.24 -11.24
N ARG A 82 -11.20 15.95 -11.57
CA ARG A 82 -11.28 15.45 -12.96
C ARG A 82 -12.34 14.37 -13.06
N ALA A 83 -13.00 14.25 -14.20
CA ALA A 83 -13.93 13.15 -14.44
C ALA A 83 -13.15 11.82 -14.36
N PRO A 84 -13.69 10.78 -13.71
CA PRO A 84 -13.19 9.44 -13.93
C PRO A 84 -13.42 9.13 -15.41
N ALA A 85 -12.44 8.60 -16.12
CA ALA A 85 -12.72 8.22 -17.51
C ALA A 85 -13.86 7.19 -17.56
N PRO A 86 -14.67 7.25 -18.63
CA PRO A 86 -15.90 6.48 -18.75
C PRO A 86 -15.64 4.98 -18.57
N MET A 87 -16.48 4.36 -17.74
CA MET A 87 -16.33 2.96 -17.33
C MET A 87 -17.35 2.02 -17.99
N ASP A 88 -18.13 2.48 -18.97
CA ASP A 88 -19.16 1.64 -19.59
C ASP A 88 -18.54 0.63 -20.57
N ILE A 89 -18.07 -0.48 -19.99
CA ILE A 89 -17.64 -1.67 -20.72
C ILE A 89 -18.73 -2.75 -20.68
N ASN A 90 -19.68 -2.70 -19.73
CA ASN A 90 -20.76 -3.69 -19.63
C ASN A 90 -22.06 -3.19 -18.99
N SER A 91 -22.43 -1.92 -19.20
CA SER A 91 -23.85 -1.59 -19.18
C SER A 91 -24.50 -2.24 -20.41
N ALA A 92 -24.81 -3.53 -20.33
CA ALA A 92 -26.04 -3.98 -20.98
C ALA A 92 -27.15 -3.03 -20.50
N PRO A 93 -28.12 -2.66 -21.34
CA PRO A 93 -29.21 -1.80 -20.91
C PRO A 93 -30.00 -2.52 -19.83
N ALA A 94 -29.58 -2.37 -18.57
CA ALA A 94 -30.50 -2.44 -17.46
C ALA A 94 -31.54 -1.38 -17.79
N SER A 95 -32.81 -1.79 -17.73
CA SER A 95 -34.01 -1.00 -17.98
C SER A 95 -33.77 0.50 -17.82
N PRO A 96 -34.19 1.34 -18.78
CA PRO A 96 -33.79 2.74 -18.86
C PRO A 96 -33.85 3.38 -17.48
N SER A 97 -32.69 3.63 -16.90
CA SER A 97 -32.60 4.46 -15.72
C SER A 97 -33.11 5.83 -16.17
N THR A 98 -34.24 6.24 -15.61
CA THR A 98 -35.00 7.44 -16.02
C THR A 98 -34.31 8.76 -15.67
N ALA A 99 -33.01 8.76 -15.37
CA ALA A 99 -32.20 9.96 -15.32
C ALA A 99 -30.74 9.63 -15.63
N PRO A 100 -30.08 10.31 -16.59
CA PRO A 100 -28.63 10.29 -16.66
C PRO A 100 -28.09 10.82 -15.33
N SER A 101 -27.35 9.99 -14.59
CA SER A 101 -26.69 10.45 -13.36
C SER A 101 -25.64 11.48 -13.74
N ALA A 102 -25.76 12.70 -13.22
CA ALA A 102 -24.83 13.79 -13.49
C ALA A 102 -23.37 13.35 -13.25
N PRO A 103 -22.43 13.75 -14.13
CA PRO A 103 -21.04 13.33 -14.04
C PRO A 103 -20.38 13.79 -12.73
N VAL A 104 -19.54 12.93 -12.16
CA VAL A 104 -18.83 13.16 -10.90
C VAL A 104 -17.37 13.44 -11.21
N LEU A 105 -16.84 14.62 -10.86
CA LEU A 105 -15.41 14.87 -10.84
C LEU A 105 -14.81 14.44 -9.50
N LEU A 106 -13.62 13.88 -9.53
CA LEU A 106 -12.90 13.33 -8.38
C LEU A 106 -11.56 14.02 -8.20
N GLY A 107 -11.17 14.25 -6.94
CA GLY A 107 -9.85 14.75 -6.55
C GLY A 107 -9.50 14.36 -5.13
N TRP A 108 -8.29 14.67 -4.69
CA TRP A 108 -7.78 14.26 -3.39
C TRP A 108 -7.23 15.44 -2.61
N VAL A 109 -7.45 15.45 -1.30
CA VAL A 109 -6.84 16.44 -0.42
C VAL A 109 -6.52 15.85 0.95
N ASN A 110 -5.34 16.16 1.45
CA ASN A 110 -4.89 15.77 2.79
C ASN A 110 -4.92 16.98 3.73
N SER A 111 -5.49 16.80 4.91
CA SER A 111 -5.45 17.81 5.96
C SER A 111 -4.10 17.79 6.69
N PRO A 112 -3.50 18.95 6.98
CA PRO A 112 -2.31 19.01 7.83
C PRO A 112 -2.58 18.46 9.26
N PRO A 113 -1.57 17.90 9.96
CA PRO A 113 -1.76 17.20 11.24
C PRO A 113 -2.51 17.94 12.35
N LYS A 114 -2.34 19.27 12.44
CA LYS A 114 -2.97 20.11 13.48
C LYS A 114 -4.28 20.77 13.05
N SER A 115 -4.77 20.47 11.84
CA SER A 115 -5.95 21.14 11.30
C SER A 115 -7.21 20.60 11.98
N THR A 116 -8.02 21.50 12.50
CA THR A 116 -9.31 21.17 13.11
C THR A 116 -10.48 21.62 12.24
N HIS A 117 -10.25 22.49 11.26
CA HIS A 117 -11.26 23.05 10.38
C HIS A 117 -10.79 23.10 8.92
N VAL A 118 -11.77 23.01 8.01
CA VAL A 118 -11.61 23.16 6.57
C VAL A 118 -12.64 24.14 6.00
N ARG A 119 -12.24 24.86 4.95
CA ARG A 119 -13.08 25.72 4.11
C ARG A 119 -12.78 25.44 2.65
N ILE A 120 -13.77 25.64 1.80
CA ILE A 120 -13.61 25.56 0.35
C ILE A 120 -13.84 26.93 -0.27
N GLU A 121 -13.00 27.28 -1.23
CA GLU A 121 -13.14 28.43 -2.10
C GLU A 121 -13.26 27.92 -3.54
N LEU A 122 -14.30 28.38 -4.22
CA LEU A 122 -14.51 28.12 -5.63
C LEU A 122 -13.99 29.33 -6.42
N PRO A 123 -12.90 29.17 -7.20
CA PRO A 123 -12.39 30.24 -8.05
C PRO A 123 -13.49 30.73 -8.99
N PRO A 124 -13.48 32.02 -9.40
CA PRO A 124 -14.48 32.57 -10.33
C PRO A 124 -14.60 31.76 -11.63
N GLU A 125 -13.48 31.17 -12.07
CA GLU A 125 -13.35 30.31 -13.26
C GLU A 125 -14.10 28.98 -13.13
N SER A 126 -14.42 28.53 -11.92
CA SER A 126 -15.10 27.25 -11.67
C SER A 126 -16.63 27.32 -11.78
N GLY A 127 -17.21 28.49 -12.12
CA GLY A 127 -18.63 28.67 -12.40
C GLY A 127 -19.55 28.11 -11.29
N PRO A 128 -19.93 28.88 -10.24
CA PRO A 128 -20.74 28.37 -9.13
C PRO A 128 -22.05 27.67 -9.55
N SER A 129 -22.66 28.14 -10.64
CA SER A 129 -23.87 27.58 -11.25
C SER A 129 -23.64 26.24 -11.97
N GLU A 130 -22.40 25.90 -12.26
CA GLU A 130 -22.00 24.67 -12.95
C GLU A 130 -21.75 23.52 -11.97
N LEU A 131 -21.60 23.82 -10.67
CA LEU A 131 -21.40 22.83 -9.62
C LEU A 131 -22.69 22.61 -8.83
N LYS A 132 -23.22 21.39 -8.86
CA LYS A 132 -24.46 21.02 -8.14
C LYS A 132 -24.18 20.59 -6.70
N HIS A 133 -23.10 19.85 -6.48
CA HIS A 133 -22.76 19.27 -5.19
C HIS A 133 -21.23 19.13 -5.04
N VAL A 134 -20.70 19.49 -3.87
CA VAL A 134 -19.29 19.28 -3.51
C VAL A 134 -19.23 18.56 -2.17
N GLU A 135 -18.63 17.39 -2.12
CA GLU A 135 -18.50 16.57 -0.91
C GLU A 135 -17.06 16.17 -0.65
N PHE A 136 -16.63 16.28 0.61
CA PHE A 136 -15.33 15.81 1.08
C PHE A 136 -15.56 14.58 1.94
N VAL A 137 -15.18 13.41 1.44
CA VAL A 137 -15.38 12.12 2.12
C VAL A 137 -14.09 11.72 2.78
N HIS A 138 -14.10 11.66 4.11
CA HIS A 138 -12.96 11.15 4.87
C HIS A 138 -12.76 9.68 4.52
N VAL A 139 -11.59 9.38 3.98
CA VAL A 139 -11.22 8.02 3.61
C VAL A 139 -10.76 7.32 4.86
N SER A 140 -11.54 6.34 5.31
CA SER A 140 -11.11 5.47 6.40
C SER A 140 -9.94 4.61 5.95
N GLU A 141 -8.84 4.66 6.70
CA GLU A 141 -7.83 3.60 6.67
C GLU A 141 -8.50 2.39 7.32
N ARG A 142 -8.85 1.40 6.50
CA ARG A 142 -9.40 0.18 7.07
C ARG A 142 -8.24 -0.66 7.56
N ASP A 143 -8.13 -0.89 8.88
CA ASP A 143 -7.16 -1.78 9.56
C ASP A 143 -7.07 -3.16 8.88
N PRO A 144 -5.98 -3.44 8.14
CA PRO A 144 -5.91 -4.69 7.43
C PRO A 144 -4.49 -5.21 7.73
N LYS A 145 -4.32 -5.83 8.89
CA LYS A 145 -3.02 -6.12 9.52
C LYS A 145 -2.10 -6.92 8.59
N CYS A 146 -0.96 -6.35 8.18
CA CYS A 146 0.14 -7.16 7.66
C CYS A 146 0.56 -8.14 8.75
N HIS A 147 0.39 -9.45 8.52
CA HIS A 147 0.73 -10.41 9.56
C HIS A 147 2.25 -10.46 9.71
N PRO A 148 2.81 -10.36 10.93
CA PRO A 148 4.26 -10.48 11.15
C PRO A 148 4.84 -11.82 10.71
N ALA A 149 4.02 -12.86 10.53
CA ALA A 149 4.42 -14.18 10.03
C ALA A 149 4.51 -14.26 8.51
N ALA A 150 4.31 -13.14 7.81
CA ALA A 150 4.38 -13.08 6.38
C ALA A 150 5.82 -13.30 5.87
N ASN A 151 6.08 -14.48 5.29
CA ASN A 151 7.34 -14.79 4.67
C ASN A 151 7.34 -14.27 3.22
N VAL A 152 8.22 -13.33 2.92
CA VAL A 152 8.53 -12.95 1.54
C VAL A 152 9.63 -13.89 1.06
N PRO A 153 9.41 -14.71 0.01
CA PRO A 153 10.48 -15.48 -0.61
C PRO A 153 11.54 -14.52 -1.17
N ARG A 154 12.77 -15.00 -1.42
CA ARG A 154 13.76 -14.23 -2.17
C ARG A 154 13.12 -13.75 -3.48
N TRP A 155 13.37 -12.51 -3.86
CA TRP A 155 13.01 -11.99 -5.17
C TRP A 155 13.46 -12.94 -6.28
N THR A 156 14.69 -13.45 -6.15
CA THR A 156 15.30 -14.38 -7.11
C THR A 156 14.63 -15.74 -7.17
N ALA A 157 13.74 -16.09 -6.24
CA ALA A 157 12.99 -17.35 -6.28
C ALA A 157 12.07 -17.43 -7.51
N TYR A 158 11.62 -16.29 -8.02
CA TYR A 158 10.67 -16.22 -9.12
C TYR A 158 11.14 -15.21 -10.15
N GLN A 159 12.12 -15.55 -10.99
CA GLN A 159 12.57 -14.67 -12.07
C GLN A 159 11.70 -14.83 -13.33
N PRO A 160 11.51 -13.77 -14.14
CA PRO A 160 10.91 -13.90 -15.46
C PRO A 160 11.79 -14.78 -16.36
N PRO A 161 11.19 -15.50 -17.34
CA PRO A 161 11.95 -16.35 -18.26
C PRO A 161 12.85 -15.54 -19.20
N PHE A 162 12.68 -14.22 -19.26
CA PHE A 162 13.54 -13.28 -19.97
C PHE A 162 13.64 -11.94 -19.20
N PRO A 163 14.76 -11.20 -19.34
CA PRO A 163 14.90 -9.89 -18.70
C PRO A 163 13.93 -8.89 -19.33
N LEU A 164 12.98 -8.39 -18.53
CA LEU A 164 12.09 -7.32 -18.96
C LEU A 164 12.83 -5.99 -18.98
N ARG A 165 13.00 -5.43 -20.19
CA ARG A 165 13.62 -4.10 -20.39
C ARG A 165 12.65 -3.05 -20.95
N ARG A 166 11.50 -3.49 -21.46
CA ARG A 166 10.50 -2.64 -22.10
C ARG A 166 9.11 -2.94 -21.56
N LEU A 167 8.36 -1.88 -21.29
CA LEU A 167 6.99 -1.93 -20.80
C LEU A 167 6.09 -1.08 -21.72
N VAL A 168 5.07 -1.71 -22.29
CA VAL A 168 4.04 -1.05 -23.08
C VAL A 168 2.86 -0.74 -22.17
N LEU A 169 2.54 0.54 -22.02
CA LEU A 169 1.38 1.00 -21.28
C LEU A 169 0.37 1.65 -22.23
N PRO A 170 -0.93 1.47 -22.00
CA PRO A 170 -1.95 2.32 -22.58
C PRO A 170 -1.69 3.79 -22.24
N ALA A 171 -2.02 4.69 -23.16
CA ALA A 171 -1.82 6.13 -22.98
C ALA A 171 -2.52 6.67 -21.72
N GLU A 172 -3.61 6.04 -21.30
CA GLU A 172 -4.37 6.36 -20.10
C GLU A 172 -3.58 6.11 -18.81
N LEU A 173 -2.58 5.23 -18.86
CA LEU A 173 -1.64 4.95 -17.77
C LEU A 173 -0.37 5.81 -17.85
N ALA A 174 -0.36 6.88 -18.64
CA ALA A 174 0.75 7.85 -18.68
C ALA A 174 1.22 8.33 -17.29
N PRO A 175 0.34 8.54 -16.28
CA PRO A 175 0.79 8.93 -14.95
C PRO A 175 1.69 7.89 -14.24
N LEU A 176 1.59 6.59 -14.59
CA LEU A 176 2.47 5.56 -14.06
C LEU A 176 3.85 5.57 -14.73
N ALA A 177 3.94 6.02 -15.98
CA ALA A 177 5.17 5.97 -16.76
C ALA A 177 6.34 6.71 -16.08
N SER A 178 6.06 7.85 -15.43
CA SER A 178 7.10 8.63 -14.72
C SER A 178 7.60 7.96 -13.44
N ALA A 179 6.89 6.98 -12.90
CA ALA A 179 7.28 6.28 -11.69
C ALA A 179 8.08 4.99 -11.97
N ILE A 180 8.15 4.56 -13.23
CA ILE A 180 8.83 3.33 -13.65
C ILE A 180 10.24 3.67 -14.12
N ASP A 181 11.25 3.24 -13.35
CA ASP A 181 12.67 3.58 -13.55
C ASP A 181 13.54 2.42 -14.05
N TRP A 182 13.00 1.21 -14.12
CA TRP A 182 13.73 -0.03 -14.46
C TRP A 182 13.50 -0.52 -15.89
N ALA A 183 12.56 0.07 -16.62
CA ALA A 183 12.23 -0.30 -18.00
C ALA A 183 12.00 0.93 -18.88
N GLU A 184 12.25 0.77 -20.17
CA GLU A 184 11.80 1.69 -21.20
C GLU A 184 10.27 1.62 -21.31
N VAL A 185 9.58 2.71 -20.96
CA VAL A 185 8.12 2.79 -21.03
C VAL A 185 7.69 3.36 -22.38
N MET A 186 6.94 2.57 -23.14
CA MET A 186 6.28 2.97 -24.37
C MET A 186 4.79 3.22 -24.10
N LEU A 187 4.34 4.46 -24.24
CA LEU A 187 2.92 4.79 -24.23
C LEU A 187 2.32 4.52 -25.60
N LEU A 188 1.47 3.50 -25.68
CA LEU A 188 0.82 3.08 -26.91
C LEU A 188 -0.61 3.64 -26.95
N ARG A 189 -0.94 4.36 -28.03
CA ARG A 189 -2.33 4.67 -28.37
C ARG A 189 -3.01 3.41 -28.89
N ALA A 190 -4.34 3.40 -28.84
CA ALA A 190 -5.11 2.24 -29.24
C ALA A 190 -4.68 1.71 -30.64
N PRO A 191 -4.11 0.50 -30.75
CA PRO A 191 -3.52 -0.03 -31.99
C PRO A 191 -4.57 -0.37 -33.05
N ALA A 192 -4.31 -0.07 -34.32
CA ALA A 192 -5.29 -0.22 -35.41
C ALA A 192 -5.55 -1.69 -35.80
N SER A 193 -4.65 -2.61 -35.45
CA SER A 193 -4.79 -4.04 -35.76
C SER A 193 -4.08 -4.94 -34.74
N VAL A 194 -4.45 -6.21 -34.71
CA VAL A 194 -3.77 -7.25 -33.92
C VAL A 194 -2.29 -7.37 -34.31
N GLY A 195 -1.96 -7.24 -35.60
CA GLY A 195 -0.58 -7.29 -36.10
C GLY A 195 0.28 -6.11 -35.63
N GLU A 196 -0.33 -4.92 -35.46
CA GLU A 196 0.34 -3.77 -34.83
C GLU A 196 0.57 -4.02 -33.33
N LEU A 197 -0.46 -4.48 -32.61
CA LEU A 197 -0.33 -4.82 -31.19
C LEU A 197 0.77 -5.87 -30.97
N ARG A 198 0.79 -6.96 -31.74
CA ARG A 198 1.79 -8.02 -31.64
C ARG A 198 3.21 -7.49 -31.83
N ARG A 199 3.43 -6.62 -32.82
CA ARG A 199 4.75 -6.00 -33.06
C ARG A 199 5.18 -5.10 -31.89
N ALA A 200 4.24 -4.34 -31.32
CA ALA A 200 4.52 -3.46 -30.19
C ALA A 200 4.90 -4.25 -28.93
N VAL A 201 4.18 -5.32 -28.61
CA VAL A 201 4.32 -6.06 -27.34
C VAL A 201 5.38 -7.17 -27.36
N ARG A 202 5.83 -7.62 -28.53
CA ARG A 202 6.84 -8.68 -28.65
C ARG A 202 8.09 -8.37 -27.82
N GLY A 203 8.49 -9.31 -26.97
CA GLY A 203 9.65 -9.20 -26.08
C GLY A 203 9.51 -8.12 -25.00
N ALA A 204 8.30 -7.65 -24.73
CA ALA A 204 7.99 -6.63 -23.73
C ALA A 204 6.98 -7.14 -22.70
N ALA A 205 6.90 -6.43 -21.58
CA ALA A 205 5.69 -6.44 -20.78
C ALA A 205 4.67 -5.48 -21.39
N ALA A 206 3.39 -5.82 -21.34
CA ALA A 206 2.33 -4.99 -21.87
C ALA A 206 1.06 -5.07 -21.03
N VAL A 207 0.54 -3.90 -20.65
CA VAL A 207 -0.82 -3.79 -20.11
C VAL A 207 -1.78 -3.60 -21.28
N LEU A 208 -2.79 -4.47 -21.40
CA LEU A 208 -3.80 -4.36 -22.43
C LEU A 208 -5.01 -3.60 -21.88
N ALA A 209 -5.31 -2.45 -22.49
CA ALA A 209 -6.53 -1.72 -22.14
C ALA A 209 -7.76 -2.56 -22.55
N PRO A 210 -8.82 -2.60 -21.73
CA PRO A 210 -10.04 -3.33 -22.04
C PRO A 210 -10.62 -3.00 -23.43
N ASP A 211 -10.53 -1.73 -23.83
CA ASP A 211 -11.04 -1.22 -25.10
C ASP A 211 -10.28 -1.77 -26.30
N TRP A 212 -8.98 -2.04 -26.16
CA TRP A 212 -8.19 -2.66 -27.22
C TRP A 212 -8.67 -4.08 -27.47
N LEU A 213 -8.96 -4.82 -26.39
CA LEU A 213 -9.45 -6.20 -26.47
C LEU A 213 -10.78 -6.29 -27.20
N ARG A 214 -11.71 -5.34 -26.97
CA ARG A 214 -13.01 -5.32 -27.66
C ARG A 214 -12.89 -4.87 -29.11
N ARG A 215 -12.18 -3.75 -29.36
CA ARG A 215 -12.08 -3.17 -30.70
C ARG A 215 -11.32 -4.06 -31.69
N LEU A 216 -10.31 -4.78 -31.20
CA LEU A 216 -9.56 -5.75 -31.99
C LEU A 216 -10.20 -7.14 -32.02
N ASP A 217 -11.33 -7.33 -31.33
CA ASP A 217 -12.01 -8.61 -31.16
C ASP A 217 -11.07 -9.75 -30.74
N LEU A 218 -10.20 -9.48 -29.74
CA LEU A 218 -9.20 -10.44 -29.29
C LEU A 218 -9.87 -11.57 -28.50
N SER A 219 -9.78 -12.79 -29.03
CA SER A 219 -10.23 -14.01 -28.38
C SER A 219 -9.29 -14.44 -27.25
N TRP A 220 -9.71 -15.45 -26.47
CA TRP A 220 -8.83 -16.05 -25.48
C TRP A 220 -7.57 -16.67 -26.11
N ASP A 221 -7.70 -17.30 -27.27
CA ASP A 221 -6.58 -17.92 -27.97
C ASP A 221 -5.60 -16.89 -28.56
N ASP A 222 -6.11 -15.72 -28.96
CA ASP A 222 -5.25 -14.60 -29.37
C ASP A 222 -4.42 -14.08 -28.20
N LEU A 223 -5.02 -13.97 -27.01
CA LEU A 223 -4.30 -13.58 -25.78
C LEU A 223 -3.20 -14.60 -25.44
N LEU A 224 -3.49 -15.89 -25.53
CA LEU A 224 -2.49 -16.94 -25.33
C LEU A 224 -1.38 -16.87 -26.38
N THR A 225 -1.72 -16.60 -27.63
CA THR A 225 -0.76 -16.46 -28.73
C THR A 225 0.15 -15.26 -28.55
N LEU A 226 -0.39 -14.11 -28.13
CA LEU A 226 0.39 -12.93 -27.81
C LEU A 226 1.29 -13.17 -26.59
N ALA A 227 0.77 -13.85 -25.56
CA ALA A 227 1.51 -14.15 -24.33
C ALA A 227 2.71 -15.08 -24.57
N ARG A 228 2.69 -15.92 -25.61
CA ARG A 228 3.87 -16.71 -26.01
C ARG A 228 5.09 -15.85 -26.35
N GLU A 229 4.89 -14.59 -26.74
CA GLU A 229 5.97 -13.68 -27.15
C GLU A 229 6.12 -12.46 -26.23
N ALA A 230 5.30 -12.35 -25.18
CA ALA A 230 5.20 -11.15 -24.34
C ALA A 230 4.75 -11.47 -22.91
N TRP A 231 4.95 -10.52 -22.00
CA TRP A 231 4.39 -10.57 -20.66
C TRP A 231 3.12 -9.71 -20.61
N LEU A 232 1.95 -10.32 -20.69
CA LEU A 232 0.68 -9.61 -20.87
C LEU A 232 -0.09 -9.47 -19.56
N LEU A 233 -0.54 -8.25 -19.28
CA LEU A 233 -1.47 -7.94 -18.20
C LEU A 233 -2.84 -7.62 -18.79
N VAL A 234 -3.85 -8.35 -18.35
CA VAL A 234 -5.25 -8.16 -18.72
C VAL A 234 -6.07 -8.02 -17.43
N ASP A 235 -7.01 -7.08 -17.40
CA ASP A 235 -7.87 -6.91 -16.24
C ASP A 235 -8.81 -8.11 -16.04
N LEU A 236 -9.22 -8.37 -14.80
CA LEU A 236 -9.97 -9.58 -14.45
C LEU A 236 -11.28 -9.70 -15.21
N GLN A 237 -11.98 -8.57 -15.40
CA GLN A 237 -13.26 -8.58 -16.12
C GLN A 237 -13.05 -8.98 -17.58
N SER A 238 -12.07 -8.37 -18.25
CA SER A 238 -11.81 -8.73 -19.64
C SER A 238 -11.43 -10.19 -19.77
N ALA A 239 -10.58 -10.72 -18.88
CA ALA A 239 -10.21 -12.13 -18.89
C ALA A 239 -11.43 -13.06 -18.74
N VAL A 240 -12.33 -12.78 -17.78
CA VAL A 240 -13.54 -13.58 -17.55
C VAL A 240 -14.48 -13.57 -18.76
N GLU A 241 -14.68 -12.41 -19.39
CA GLU A 241 -15.49 -12.29 -20.59
C GLU A 241 -14.98 -13.20 -21.72
N ARG A 242 -13.65 -13.23 -21.97
CA ARG A 242 -13.06 -14.05 -23.05
C ARG A 242 -13.04 -15.54 -22.71
N LEU A 243 -12.82 -15.88 -21.44
CA LEU A 243 -12.96 -17.26 -20.94
C LEU A 243 -14.40 -17.77 -21.08
N GLY A 244 -15.39 -16.90 -20.83
CA GLY A 244 -16.81 -17.23 -21.00
C GLY A 244 -17.18 -17.48 -22.47
N ILE A 245 -16.75 -16.60 -23.38
CA ILE A 245 -17.00 -16.75 -24.82
C ILE A 245 -16.36 -18.03 -25.38
N SER A 246 -15.12 -18.33 -24.98
CA SER A 246 -14.41 -19.55 -25.40
C SER A 246 -14.97 -20.84 -24.79
N SER A 247 -15.89 -20.76 -23.82
CA SER A 247 -16.43 -21.91 -23.08
C SER A 247 -15.38 -22.76 -22.35
N CYS A 248 -14.14 -22.27 -22.21
CA CYS A 248 -13.04 -22.96 -21.54
C CYS A 248 -13.23 -23.10 -20.03
N CYS A 249 -13.90 -22.12 -19.41
CA CYS A 249 -14.12 -22.10 -17.97
C CYS A 249 -15.39 -21.32 -17.63
N ARG A 250 -16.27 -21.92 -16.81
CA ARG A 250 -17.41 -21.20 -16.24
C ARG A 250 -17.00 -20.60 -14.89
N THR A 251 -16.58 -19.36 -14.94
CA THR A 251 -16.18 -18.60 -13.76
C THR A 251 -17.06 -17.36 -13.56
N GLU A 252 -17.03 -16.79 -12.36
CA GLU A 252 -17.84 -15.65 -11.97
C GLU A 252 -16.94 -14.54 -11.45
N LEU A 253 -17.18 -13.32 -11.92
CA LEU A 253 -16.56 -12.11 -11.39
C LEU A 253 -17.44 -11.55 -10.27
N LYS A 254 -16.84 -11.22 -9.14
CA LYS A 254 -17.53 -10.54 -8.04
C LYS A 254 -16.88 -9.18 -7.79
N THR A 255 -17.70 -8.14 -7.75
CA THR A 255 -17.25 -6.78 -7.39
C THR A 255 -17.76 -6.43 -6.01
N TYR A 256 -16.83 -6.26 -5.08
CA TYR A 256 -17.10 -5.67 -3.79
C TYR A 256 -16.98 -4.15 -3.88
N ARG A 257 -17.78 -3.44 -3.08
CA ARG A 257 -17.86 -1.97 -3.14
C ARG A 257 -17.96 -1.39 -1.74
N ASP A 258 -17.29 -0.26 -1.53
CA ASP A 258 -17.42 0.58 -0.35
C ASP A 258 -17.63 2.04 -0.77
N ALA A 259 -18.52 2.73 -0.06
CA ALA A 259 -18.84 4.11 -0.39
C ALA A 259 -17.76 5.08 0.06
N ASP A 260 -17.05 4.81 1.15
CA ASP A 260 -16.24 5.82 1.85
C ASP A 260 -14.83 5.31 2.22
N GLY A 261 -14.53 4.02 2.08
CA GLY A 261 -13.25 3.42 2.49
C GLY A 261 -12.53 2.64 1.39
N ILE A 262 -11.20 2.72 1.39
CA ILE A 262 -10.37 1.86 0.54
C ILE A 262 -10.53 0.41 0.98
N MET A 263 -10.79 -0.45 0.00
CA MET A 263 -10.85 -1.88 0.16
C MET A 263 -9.43 -2.46 0.13
N SER A 264 -9.11 -3.19 1.19
CA SER A 264 -7.85 -3.94 1.30
C SER A 264 -8.14 -5.43 1.15
N ALA A 265 -7.13 -6.17 0.69
CA ALA A 265 -7.19 -7.61 0.55
C ALA A 265 -6.07 -8.26 1.37
N ARG A 266 -6.42 -9.19 2.28
CA ARG A 266 -5.42 -10.04 2.95
C ARG A 266 -5.08 -11.20 2.04
N VAL A 267 -3.84 -11.28 1.60
CA VAL A 267 -3.35 -12.40 0.78
C VAL A 267 -3.13 -13.60 1.69
N GLU A 268 -3.82 -14.71 1.50
CA GLU A 268 -3.59 -15.91 2.33
C GLU A 268 -2.71 -16.95 1.65
N TYR A 269 -2.81 -17.00 0.33
CA TYR A 269 -2.10 -17.94 -0.52
C TYR A 269 -1.67 -17.23 -1.79
N ALA A 270 -0.45 -17.53 -2.22
CA ALA A 270 0.11 -17.01 -3.43
C ALA A 270 1.09 -18.03 -4.01
N ASP A 271 0.65 -18.71 -5.07
CA ASP A 271 1.53 -19.50 -5.93
C ASP A 271 1.81 -18.82 -7.25
N VAL A 272 1.16 -17.67 -7.55
CA VAL A 272 1.72 -16.78 -8.57
C VAL A 272 3.15 -16.45 -8.17
N PRO A 273 4.08 -16.34 -9.13
CA PRO A 273 5.35 -15.67 -8.90
C PRO A 273 5.02 -14.24 -8.50
N THR A 274 4.80 -14.04 -7.21
CA THR A 274 4.40 -12.78 -6.60
C THR A 274 5.53 -11.79 -6.59
N ARG A 275 6.75 -12.30 -6.76
CA ARG A 275 8.04 -11.61 -6.79
C ARG A 275 8.02 -10.38 -5.87
N GLY A 276 7.58 -10.54 -4.62
CA GLY A 276 7.45 -9.41 -3.69
C GLY A 276 6.20 -9.37 -2.81
N PHE A 277 5.18 -10.20 -3.03
CA PHE A 277 4.11 -10.35 -2.02
C PHE A 277 4.57 -11.25 -0.87
N ALA A 278 4.31 -10.80 0.35
CA ALA A 278 4.37 -11.66 1.52
C ALA A 278 3.04 -12.42 1.65
N LEU A 279 3.07 -13.73 1.94
CA LEU A 279 1.86 -14.43 2.36
C LEU A 279 1.34 -13.77 3.65
N GLN A 280 0.07 -13.43 3.75
CA GLN A 280 -0.56 -12.64 4.83
C GLN A 280 -0.22 -11.14 4.81
N ASP A 281 0.35 -10.64 3.72
CA ASP A 281 0.37 -9.21 3.45
C ASP A 281 -1.05 -8.71 3.22
N VAL A 282 -1.24 -7.43 3.50
CA VAL A 282 -2.53 -6.82 3.34
C VAL A 282 -2.39 -5.50 2.62
N LEU A 283 -3.01 -5.45 1.46
CA LEU A 283 -2.72 -4.43 0.48
C LEU A 283 -4.01 -3.72 0.08
N PRO A 284 -3.99 -2.40 -0.10
CA PRO A 284 -5.10 -1.71 -0.72
C PRO A 284 -5.23 -2.20 -2.17
N PHE A 285 -6.27 -3.00 -2.41
CA PHE A 285 -6.55 -3.61 -3.71
C PHE A 285 -7.83 -2.98 -4.29
N SER A 286 -7.83 -1.65 -4.35
CA SER A 286 -9.00 -0.86 -4.75
C SER A 286 -8.80 0.00 -5.97
N PHE A 287 -9.87 0.12 -6.75
CA PHE A 287 -10.05 1.16 -7.75
C PHE A 287 -11.31 2.00 -7.47
N ILE A 288 -11.55 3.07 -8.23
CA ILE A 288 -12.75 3.89 -8.10
C ILE A 288 -13.66 3.72 -9.31
N ASP A 289 -14.94 3.39 -9.08
CA ASP A 289 -15.94 3.28 -10.13
C ASP A 289 -16.44 4.65 -10.65
N ALA A 290 -17.21 4.65 -11.73
CA ALA A 290 -17.78 5.89 -12.31
C ALA A 290 -18.70 6.67 -11.34
N ARG A 291 -19.14 6.06 -10.23
CA ARG A 291 -19.94 6.71 -9.18
C ARG A 291 -19.07 7.23 -8.03
N GLY A 292 -17.75 7.14 -8.15
CA GLY A 292 -16.81 7.58 -7.11
C GLY A 292 -16.67 6.61 -5.94
N ARG A 293 -17.14 5.35 -6.05
CA ARG A 293 -17.07 4.34 -4.97
C ARG A 293 -15.79 3.51 -5.09
N PHE A 294 -15.23 3.13 -3.94
CA PHE A 294 -14.11 2.19 -3.90
C PHE A 294 -14.59 0.78 -4.25
N CYS A 295 -13.85 0.10 -5.10
CA CYS A 295 -14.22 -1.21 -5.62
C CYS A 295 -13.01 -2.15 -5.67
N THR A 296 -13.26 -3.42 -5.40
CA THR A 296 -12.33 -4.52 -5.67
C THR A 296 -13.07 -5.56 -6.49
N ARG A 297 -12.50 -5.97 -7.63
CA ARG A 297 -12.99 -7.13 -8.38
C ARG A 297 -12.14 -8.34 -8.02
N VAL A 298 -12.82 -9.46 -7.84
CA VAL A 298 -12.21 -10.75 -7.60
C VAL A 298 -12.88 -11.78 -8.49
N LEU A 299 -12.15 -12.84 -8.79
CA LEU A 299 -12.67 -14.01 -9.45
C LEU A 299 -13.06 -15.06 -8.40
N ARG A 300 -14.29 -15.57 -8.49
CA ARG A 300 -14.76 -16.62 -7.59
C ARG A 300 -13.99 -17.91 -7.87
N ALA A 301 -13.37 -18.49 -6.86
CA ALA A 301 -12.67 -19.78 -6.96
C ALA A 301 -13.67 -20.96 -7.03
N THR A 302 -14.51 -21.00 -8.07
CA THR A 302 -15.51 -22.06 -8.30
C THR A 302 -14.85 -23.40 -8.62
N ARG A 303 -15.61 -24.50 -8.61
CA ARG A 303 -15.10 -25.81 -9.02
C ARG A 303 -14.57 -25.81 -10.46
N SER A 304 -15.26 -25.12 -11.38
CA SER A 304 -14.83 -25.01 -12.78
C SER A 304 -13.54 -24.22 -12.92
N TRP A 305 -13.38 -23.12 -12.16
CA TRP A 305 -12.12 -22.39 -12.12
C TRP A 305 -10.97 -23.24 -11.58
N ARG A 306 -11.16 -23.92 -10.44
CA ARG A 306 -10.12 -24.77 -9.86
C ARG A 306 -9.69 -25.90 -10.80
N ALA A 307 -10.65 -26.52 -11.50
CA ALA A 307 -10.35 -27.55 -12.48
C ALA A 307 -9.53 -26.99 -13.66
N TYR A 308 -9.99 -25.86 -14.23
CA TYR A 308 -9.27 -25.18 -15.30
C TYR A 308 -7.87 -24.73 -14.88
N ALA A 309 -7.72 -24.21 -13.66
CA ALA A 309 -6.44 -23.77 -13.13
C ALA A 309 -5.47 -24.93 -12.97
N ALA A 310 -5.94 -26.07 -12.44
CA ALA A 310 -5.14 -27.28 -12.33
C ALA A 310 -4.74 -27.86 -13.70
N GLU A 311 -5.66 -27.88 -14.66
CA GLU A 311 -5.41 -28.39 -16.01
C GLU A 311 -4.40 -27.54 -16.79
N THR A 312 -4.48 -26.22 -16.63
CA THR A 312 -3.65 -25.27 -17.39
C THR A 312 -2.39 -24.82 -16.65
N GLY A 313 -2.17 -25.31 -15.43
CA GLY A 313 -1.04 -24.90 -14.60
C GLY A 313 -1.08 -23.42 -14.21
N LEU A 314 -2.29 -22.86 -14.03
CA LEU A 314 -2.45 -21.49 -13.56
C LEU A 314 -2.04 -21.39 -12.11
N ALA A 315 -1.19 -20.41 -11.85
CA ALA A 315 -0.89 -19.96 -10.52
C ALA A 315 -1.87 -18.85 -10.10
N THR A 316 -2.17 -18.74 -8.80
CA THR A 316 -3.19 -17.86 -8.22
C THR A 316 -2.72 -17.07 -6.99
N LEU A 317 -3.20 -15.84 -6.88
CA LEU A 317 -3.12 -15.03 -5.69
C LEU A 317 -4.50 -14.99 -5.06
N LEU A 318 -4.66 -15.57 -3.88
CA LEU A 318 -5.94 -15.67 -3.20
C LEU A 318 -6.02 -14.69 -2.03
N SER A 319 -7.13 -13.95 -1.98
CA SER A 319 -7.51 -13.16 -0.82
C SER A 319 -8.36 -13.98 0.13
N SER A 320 -8.15 -13.82 1.43
CA SER A 320 -9.05 -14.33 2.45
C SER A 320 -9.91 -13.28 3.13
N GLU A 321 -9.63 -12.01 2.88
CA GLU A 321 -10.40 -10.91 3.44
C GLU A 321 -10.64 -9.89 2.33
N THR A 322 -11.80 -9.95 1.68
CA THR A 322 -12.29 -8.88 0.80
C THR A 322 -13.82 -8.86 0.78
N PRO A 323 -14.51 -7.83 1.30
CA PRO A 323 -14.13 -6.84 2.29
C PRO A 323 -14.60 -7.25 3.70
N TRP A 324 -14.68 -8.54 4.05
CA TRP A 324 -15.02 -8.99 5.41
C TRP A 324 -14.34 -10.33 5.69
N ALA A 325 -13.97 -10.57 6.96
CA ALA A 325 -13.23 -11.77 7.40
C ALA A 325 -14.02 -13.08 7.23
N GLU A 326 -15.34 -12.99 7.02
CA GLU A 326 -16.23 -14.15 6.95
C GLU A 326 -16.32 -14.77 5.54
N ARG A 327 -15.55 -14.30 4.54
CA ARG A 327 -15.67 -14.76 3.13
C ARG A 327 -14.32 -15.05 2.47
N HIS A 328 -14.20 -16.31 2.02
CA HIS A 328 -13.01 -17.07 1.61
C HIS A 328 -12.36 -16.72 0.25
N ALA A 329 -11.05 -17.02 0.17
CA ALA A 329 -10.23 -17.55 -0.94
C ALA A 329 -10.60 -17.16 -2.38
N ASP A 330 -11.07 -15.94 -2.61
CA ASP A 330 -11.33 -15.43 -3.95
C ASP A 330 -10.01 -15.03 -4.62
N VAL A 331 -9.92 -15.16 -5.94
CA VAL A 331 -8.70 -14.93 -6.72
C VAL A 331 -8.58 -13.44 -7.05
N LEU A 332 -7.53 -12.79 -6.57
CA LEU A 332 -7.16 -11.40 -6.88
C LEU A 332 -6.38 -11.29 -8.19
N SER A 333 -5.56 -12.31 -8.47
CA SER A 333 -4.64 -12.34 -9.59
C SER A 333 -4.41 -13.79 -9.99
N ALA A 334 -4.26 -14.06 -11.29
CA ALA A 334 -3.90 -15.39 -11.77
C ALA A 334 -2.91 -15.30 -12.93
N ALA A 335 -1.88 -16.13 -12.90
CA ALA A 335 -0.76 -16.11 -13.83
C ALA A 335 -0.68 -17.43 -14.59
N ARG A 336 -0.61 -17.35 -15.93
CA ARG A 336 -0.40 -18.49 -16.81
C ARG A 336 0.97 -18.37 -17.48
N PRO A 337 1.96 -19.19 -17.09
CA PRO A 337 3.18 -19.27 -17.88
C PRO A 337 2.86 -19.81 -19.27
N THR A 338 3.56 -19.29 -20.26
CA THR A 338 3.56 -19.80 -21.65
C THR A 338 5.00 -20.12 -22.05
N GLU A 339 5.22 -20.61 -23.27
CA GLU A 339 6.55 -21.06 -23.72
C GLU A 339 7.68 -20.05 -23.46
N ARG A 340 7.46 -18.77 -23.79
CA ARG A 340 8.47 -17.70 -23.60
C ARG A 340 7.93 -16.45 -22.92
N GLY A 341 6.68 -16.43 -22.49
CA GLY A 341 6.07 -15.29 -21.81
C GLY A 341 5.01 -15.69 -20.82
N GLU A 342 4.14 -14.77 -20.45
CA GLU A 342 3.17 -14.97 -19.36
C GLU A 342 1.89 -14.18 -19.62
N LEU A 343 0.74 -14.77 -19.28
CA LEU A 343 -0.54 -14.07 -19.23
C LEU A 343 -0.94 -13.89 -17.77
N LEU A 344 -1.01 -12.64 -17.32
CA LEU A 344 -1.43 -12.25 -15.99
C LEU A 344 -2.82 -11.61 -16.04
N MET A 345 -3.75 -12.18 -15.29
CA MET A 345 -5.12 -11.69 -15.12
C MET A 345 -5.23 -10.96 -13.80
N THR A 346 -5.30 -9.63 -13.82
CA THR A 346 -5.27 -8.81 -12.60
C THR A 346 -5.65 -7.35 -12.84
N ASP A 347 -6.20 -6.70 -11.83
CA ASP A 347 -6.60 -5.29 -11.88
C ASP A 347 -5.49 -4.31 -11.48
N LEU A 348 -4.26 -4.77 -11.31
CA LEU A 348 -3.11 -3.99 -10.81
C LEU A 348 -2.93 -2.59 -11.39
N PRO A 349 -3.02 -2.39 -12.72
CA PRO A 349 -2.76 -1.06 -13.28
C PRO A 349 -3.77 0.00 -12.83
N TRP A 350 -4.87 -0.45 -12.21
CA TRP A 350 -5.99 0.37 -11.75
C TRP A 350 -6.02 0.53 -10.22
N LEU A 351 -5.01 0.02 -9.51
CA LEU A 351 -5.00 -0.03 -8.05
C LEU A 351 -4.54 1.26 -7.38
N VAL A 352 -5.10 1.41 -6.17
CA VAL A 352 -4.98 2.49 -5.18
C VAL A 352 -5.56 3.82 -5.65
N ALA A 353 -6.80 3.67 -6.12
CA ALA A 353 -7.82 4.68 -6.26
C ALA A 353 -7.77 5.58 -7.50
N GLY A 354 -7.50 4.97 -8.66
CA GLY A 354 -8.08 5.48 -9.90
C GLY A 354 -8.06 4.46 -11.03
N THR A 355 -9.24 4.03 -11.51
CA THR A 355 -9.32 3.33 -12.81
C THR A 355 -9.09 4.30 -13.96
N PHE A 356 -9.45 5.60 -13.83
CA PHE A 356 -9.03 6.65 -14.77
C PHE A 356 -9.18 8.08 -14.18
N GLY A 357 -8.64 8.30 -12.97
CA GLY A 357 -8.44 9.60 -12.32
C GLY A 357 -7.06 9.62 -11.65
N PRO A 358 -6.64 10.69 -10.94
CA PRO A 358 -5.33 10.70 -10.27
C PRO A 358 -5.19 9.56 -9.25
N LEU A 359 -4.11 8.79 -9.35
CA LEU A 359 -3.78 7.72 -8.39
C LEU A 359 -3.59 8.32 -6.98
N LEU A 360 -4.16 7.68 -5.97
CA LEU A 360 -4.00 8.10 -4.58
C LEU A 360 -2.64 7.65 -4.02
N ALA A 361 -2.23 6.42 -4.35
CA ALA A 361 -0.95 5.85 -3.94
C ALA A 361 -0.18 5.35 -5.18
N PRO A 362 0.40 6.26 -5.98
CA PRO A 362 1.10 5.91 -7.21
C PRO A 362 2.37 5.08 -6.98
N ARG A 363 3.06 5.27 -5.86
CA ARG A 363 4.27 4.49 -5.55
C ARG A 363 3.90 3.06 -5.23
N LEU A 364 2.85 2.87 -4.42
CA LEU A 364 2.34 1.54 -4.12
C LEU A 364 1.85 0.82 -5.39
N ALA A 365 1.07 1.48 -6.24
CA ALA A 365 0.63 0.92 -7.52
C ALA A 365 1.83 0.51 -8.40
N THR A 366 2.86 1.36 -8.46
CA THR A 366 4.10 1.08 -9.19
C THR A 366 4.82 -0.14 -8.62
N ARG A 367 4.97 -0.24 -7.30
CA ARG A 367 5.60 -1.40 -6.64
C ARG A 367 4.84 -2.71 -6.88
N LEU A 368 3.51 -2.67 -6.80
CA LEU A 368 2.65 -3.82 -7.10
C LEU A 368 2.81 -4.29 -8.55
N LEU A 369 2.95 -3.35 -9.48
CA LEU A 369 3.24 -3.64 -10.88
C LEU A 369 4.65 -4.25 -11.05
N HIS A 370 5.67 -3.70 -10.37
CA HIS A 370 7.04 -4.24 -10.41
C HIS A 370 7.08 -5.70 -9.96
N ALA A 371 6.42 -5.99 -8.83
CA ALA A 371 6.34 -7.32 -8.25
C ALA A 371 5.70 -8.33 -9.22
N HIS A 372 4.58 -7.97 -9.84
CA HIS A 372 3.91 -8.85 -10.79
C HIS A 372 4.60 -8.98 -12.16
N LEU A 373 5.40 -7.99 -12.55
CA LEU A 373 6.13 -8.04 -13.81
C LEU A 373 7.44 -8.83 -13.69
N GLY A 374 8.07 -8.95 -12.52
CA GLY A 374 9.44 -9.48 -12.49
C GLY A 374 10.52 -8.43 -12.62
N ALA A 375 10.21 -7.19 -12.25
CA ALA A 375 11.22 -6.15 -12.07
C ALA A 375 11.94 -6.30 -10.73
N PRO A 376 13.28 -6.30 -10.67
CA PRO A 376 14.04 -6.49 -9.43
C PRO A 376 13.49 -5.72 -8.22
N VAL A 377 13.11 -6.45 -7.16
CA VAL A 377 12.75 -5.87 -5.86
C VAL A 377 13.76 -6.32 -4.82
N ALA A 378 14.19 -5.40 -3.96
CA ALA A 378 15.07 -5.75 -2.86
C ALA A 378 14.36 -6.63 -1.83
N ASP A 379 14.99 -7.74 -1.42
CA ASP A 379 14.35 -8.76 -0.57
C ASP A 379 13.97 -8.30 0.85
N HIS A 380 14.38 -7.10 1.25
CA HIS A 380 14.09 -6.48 2.55
C HIS A 380 12.91 -5.50 2.50
N LEU A 381 12.28 -5.36 1.34
CA LEU A 381 11.17 -4.46 1.12
C LEU A 381 9.83 -5.19 1.24
N GLN A 382 8.92 -4.61 2.00
CA GLN A 382 7.57 -5.10 2.18
C GLN A 382 6.65 -3.90 2.45
N HIS A 383 5.42 -3.96 1.95
CA HIS A 383 4.38 -2.98 2.30
C HIS A 383 4.05 -3.10 3.79
N TRP A 384 3.77 -1.98 4.44
CA TRP A 384 3.30 -1.96 5.82
C TRP A 384 2.48 -0.71 6.09
N ASN A 385 1.60 -0.81 7.09
CA ASN A 385 0.82 0.29 7.66
C ASN A 385 0.91 0.21 9.19
N PRO A 386 0.88 1.33 9.93
CA PRO A 386 0.93 1.32 11.39
C PRO A 386 -0.22 0.54 12.03
N TRP A 387 0.07 -0.17 13.12
CA TRP A 387 -0.96 -0.79 13.96
C TRP A 387 -1.62 0.23 14.90
N GLU A 388 -2.96 0.28 14.85
CA GLU A 388 -3.74 1.15 15.72
C GLU A 388 -3.88 0.60 17.16
N ASP A 389 -3.80 -0.73 17.35
CA ASP A 389 -3.93 -1.39 18.65
C ASP A 389 -2.58 -1.83 19.23
N GLY A 390 -2.05 -1.03 20.16
CA GLY A 390 -0.79 -1.30 20.85
C GLY A 390 -0.75 -2.62 21.63
N ARG A 391 -1.88 -3.17 22.08
CA ARG A 391 -1.90 -4.47 22.79
C ARG A 391 -1.69 -5.64 21.85
N ILE A 392 -2.34 -5.59 20.70
CA ILE A 392 -2.18 -6.58 19.63
C ILE A 392 -0.74 -6.53 19.13
N LEU A 393 -0.18 -5.32 18.97
CA LEU A 393 1.20 -5.10 18.58
C LEU A 393 2.21 -5.84 19.46
N VAL A 394 2.13 -5.67 20.78
CA VAL A 394 3.12 -6.29 21.68
C VAL A 394 3.00 -7.82 21.73
N ARG A 395 1.77 -8.35 21.73
CA ARG A 395 1.54 -9.81 21.62
C ARG A 395 2.20 -10.37 20.36
N ASP A 396 1.96 -9.69 19.24
CA ASP A 396 2.40 -10.15 17.93
C ASP A 396 3.92 -10.00 17.74
N LEU A 397 4.56 -9.05 18.43
CA LEU A 397 6.03 -8.95 18.55
C LEU A 397 6.66 -10.12 19.30
N ALA A 398 6.03 -10.58 20.39
CA ALA A 398 6.50 -11.77 21.11
C ALA A 398 6.36 -13.04 20.25
N ASP A 399 5.24 -13.18 19.55
CA ASP A 399 4.99 -14.27 18.60
C ASP A 399 5.96 -14.22 17.41
N PHE A 400 6.25 -13.02 16.91
CA PHE A 400 7.18 -12.79 15.82
C PHE A 400 8.56 -13.41 16.11
N ALA A 401 9.18 -13.09 17.25
CA ALA A 401 10.50 -13.64 17.58
C ALA A 401 10.50 -15.18 17.57
N ARG A 402 9.43 -15.81 18.08
CA ARG A 402 9.29 -17.27 18.11
C ARG A 402 9.17 -17.90 16.73
N ARG A 403 8.54 -17.22 15.76
CA ARG A 403 8.32 -17.73 14.41
C ARG A 403 9.56 -17.62 13.51
N TYR A 404 10.50 -16.75 13.85
CA TYR A 404 11.69 -16.48 13.05
C TYR A 404 12.98 -16.69 13.84
N PRO A 405 13.37 -17.95 14.15
CA PRO A 405 14.73 -18.21 14.61
C PRO A 405 15.74 -17.56 13.65
N PRO A 406 16.83 -16.92 14.12
CA PRO A 406 17.33 -16.89 15.50
C PRO A 406 16.84 -15.73 16.39
N LEU A 407 15.68 -15.14 16.13
CA LEU A 407 15.19 -14.04 16.95
C LEU A 407 14.77 -14.51 18.35
N ILE A 408 15.07 -13.69 19.36
CA ILE A 408 14.75 -13.94 20.78
C ILE A 408 14.10 -12.70 21.38
N PRO A 409 12.95 -12.82 22.07
CA PRO A 409 12.35 -11.72 22.81
C PRO A 409 13.06 -11.50 24.15
N VAL A 410 13.46 -10.26 24.45
CA VAL A 410 14.16 -9.88 25.68
C VAL A 410 13.52 -8.68 26.39
N ARG A 411 13.71 -8.56 27.70
CA ARG A 411 13.23 -7.44 28.53
C ARG A 411 14.27 -6.91 29.50
N TRP A 412 14.23 -5.62 29.76
CA TRP A 412 15.03 -4.94 30.79
C TRP A 412 14.17 -4.61 32.01
N ARG A 413 14.82 -4.45 33.17
CA ARG A 413 14.14 -3.90 34.34
C ARG A 413 13.83 -2.43 34.08
N SER A 414 12.56 -2.06 34.23
CA SER A 414 12.15 -0.67 34.19
C SER A 414 12.27 -0.04 35.56
N GLY A 415 12.90 1.14 35.62
CA GLY A 415 12.84 2.03 36.78
C GLY A 415 11.60 2.93 36.77
N GLU A 416 10.88 2.98 35.65
CA GLU A 416 9.69 3.81 35.45
C GLU A 416 8.41 2.99 35.63
N PRO A 417 7.59 3.29 36.66
CA PRO A 417 6.31 2.61 36.86
C PRO A 417 5.40 2.77 35.63
N GLY A 418 4.84 1.66 35.15
CA GLY A 418 3.89 1.68 34.03
C GLY A 418 4.51 1.69 32.63
N LEU A 419 5.85 1.62 32.50
CA LEU A 419 6.54 1.44 31.22
C LEU A 419 7.32 0.12 31.17
N ALA A 420 7.13 -0.65 30.11
CA ALA A 420 7.89 -1.87 29.85
C ALA A 420 8.99 -1.59 28.79
N HIS A 421 10.23 -1.98 29.11
CA HIS A 421 11.35 -1.95 28.17
C HIS A 421 11.56 -3.34 27.59
N LEU A 422 11.14 -3.52 26.34
CA LEU A 422 11.14 -4.79 25.65
C LEU A 422 12.05 -4.72 24.42
N GLY A 423 12.39 -5.87 23.85
CA GLY A 423 13.21 -5.90 22.66
C GLY A 423 13.25 -7.25 21.97
N ILE A 424 13.74 -7.22 20.74
CA ILE A 424 13.95 -8.40 19.91
C ILE A 424 15.44 -8.45 19.57
N THR A 425 16.05 -9.60 19.85
CA THR A 425 17.48 -9.83 19.64
C THR A 425 17.70 -10.82 18.52
N LEU A 426 18.55 -10.48 17.57
CA LEU A 426 19.15 -11.42 16.62
C LEU A 426 20.47 -11.95 17.21
N SER A 427 20.55 -13.26 17.42
CA SER A 427 21.76 -13.92 17.93
C SER A 427 22.11 -15.15 17.08
N THR A 428 23.19 -15.08 16.31
CA THR A 428 23.71 -16.22 15.51
C THR A 428 24.02 -17.44 16.38
N ARG A 429 24.32 -17.24 17.67
CA ARG A 429 24.59 -18.31 18.64
C ARG A 429 23.35 -19.15 18.98
N ALA A 430 22.16 -18.55 18.90
CA ALA A 430 20.91 -19.25 19.19
C ALA A 430 20.62 -20.40 18.20
N LEU A 431 21.09 -20.28 16.94
CA LEU A 431 21.01 -21.35 15.93
C LEU A 431 21.91 -22.53 16.25
N ALA A 432 23.07 -22.30 16.87
CA ALA A 432 24.00 -23.37 17.24
C ALA A 432 23.43 -24.27 18.37
N SER A 433 22.60 -23.70 19.26
CA SER A 433 21.96 -24.43 20.36
C SER A 433 20.66 -25.15 19.99
N SER A 434 19.97 -24.76 18.89
CA SER A 434 18.68 -25.36 18.54
C SER A 434 18.78 -26.72 17.83
N ASN A 435 19.97 -27.12 17.37
CA ASN A 435 20.21 -28.45 16.78
C ASN A 435 20.55 -29.54 17.82
N SER A 436 20.65 -29.20 19.11
CA SER A 436 20.76 -30.19 20.18
C SER A 436 19.39 -30.42 20.84
N HIS A 437 18.80 -31.60 20.64
CA HIS A 437 17.62 -32.10 21.35
C HIS A 437 17.89 -32.40 22.83
N ALA A 438 18.51 -31.47 23.54
CA ALA A 438 18.65 -31.52 24.98
C ALA A 438 18.53 -30.11 25.51
N GLY A 439 17.56 -29.88 26.40
CA GLY A 439 17.54 -28.72 27.26
C GLY A 439 18.85 -28.67 28.04
N ALA A 440 19.79 -27.89 27.53
CA ALA A 440 21.10 -27.70 28.13
C ALA A 440 21.40 -26.20 28.07
N HIS A 441 21.58 -25.65 29.26
CA HIS A 441 21.96 -24.27 29.54
C HIS A 441 22.93 -23.70 28.51
N VAL A 442 22.56 -22.55 27.93
CA VAL A 442 23.47 -21.63 27.23
C VAL A 442 24.42 -21.04 28.27
N ALA A 443 25.40 -21.83 28.68
CA ALA A 443 26.50 -21.39 29.51
C ALA A 443 27.78 -22.00 28.94
N SER A 444 28.73 -21.10 28.64
CA SER A 444 30.11 -21.39 28.23
C SER A 444 30.36 -21.62 26.74
N ARG A 445 30.61 -20.52 26.02
CA ARG A 445 31.97 -20.24 25.52
C ARG A 445 32.12 -18.75 25.17
N THR A 446 33.00 -18.12 25.92
CA THR A 446 33.53 -16.75 25.84
C THR A 446 34.26 -16.49 24.52
N ALA A 447 33.50 -16.32 23.44
CA ALA A 447 33.93 -15.41 22.37
C ALA A 447 33.10 -14.13 22.54
N THR A 448 33.73 -12.97 22.41
CA THR A 448 33.17 -11.63 22.62
C THR A 448 32.31 -11.22 21.42
N ALA A 449 31.11 -11.81 21.28
CA ALA A 449 30.18 -11.32 20.25
C ALA A 449 29.85 -9.87 20.61
N ARG A 450 30.06 -8.98 19.66
CA ARG A 450 29.83 -7.56 19.86
C ARG A 450 28.33 -7.32 19.91
N HIS A 451 27.89 -6.42 20.75
CA HIS A 451 26.49 -6.14 20.97
C HIS A 451 26.14 -4.72 20.50
N LEU A 452 25.36 -4.65 19.42
CA LEU A 452 24.70 -3.45 18.93
C LEU A 452 23.29 -3.37 19.50
N LEU A 453 23.02 -2.37 20.33
CA LEU A 453 21.70 -2.03 20.83
C LEU A 453 21.15 -0.82 20.07
N ILE A 454 19.97 -0.96 19.49
CA ILE A 454 19.23 0.11 18.80
C ILE A 454 17.94 0.36 19.57
N SER A 455 17.77 1.56 20.14
CA SER A 455 16.55 1.93 20.89
C SER A 455 15.67 2.90 20.10
N THR A 456 14.38 2.61 19.98
CA THR A 456 13.44 3.41 19.16
C THR A 456 12.36 4.15 19.95
N GLY A 457 12.47 4.27 21.27
CA GLY A 457 11.45 4.94 22.10
C GLY A 457 10.10 4.19 22.12
N ARG A 458 9.00 4.92 22.38
CA ARG A 458 7.67 4.33 22.56
C ARG A 458 6.99 3.99 21.24
N ILE A 459 6.61 2.73 21.07
CA ILE A 459 5.90 2.24 19.87
C ILE A 459 4.39 2.47 19.92
N ASP A 460 3.81 2.66 21.11
CA ASP A 460 2.37 2.86 21.34
C ASP A 460 1.94 4.34 21.38
N ARG A 461 2.91 5.27 21.36
CA ARG A 461 2.69 6.73 21.38
C ARG A 461 3.76 7.46 20.56
N LEU A 462 3.79 7.16 19.26
CA LEU A 462 4.79 7.66 18.31
C LEU A 462 4.88 9.20 18.30
N ASP A 463 3.74 9.89 18.31
CA ASP A 463 3.66 11.37 18.20
C ASP A 463 4.24 12.13 19.40
N VAL A 464 4.26 11.50 20.57
CA VAL A 464 4.67 12.15 21.82
C VAL A 464 6.15 11.90 22.10
N HIS A 465 6.69 10.74 21.71
CA HIS A 465 7.98 10.23 22.21
C HIS A 465 9.04 9.94 21.14
N ASP A 466 8.89 10.48 19.92
CA ASP A 466 9.82 10.32 18.79
C ASP A 466 10.03 8.86 18.37
N GLY A 467 9.02 8.02 18.61
CA GLY A 467 9.09 6.59 18.36
C GLY A 467 9.25 6.26 16.87
N VAL A 468 9.96 5.18 16.56
CA VAL A 468 9.90 4.56 15.23
C VAL A 468 8.76 3.54 15.23
N PRO A 469 7.88 3.51 14.20
CA PRO A 469 6.88 2.46 14.05
C PRO A 469 7.49 1.07 14.16
N ALA A 470 6.79 0.13 14.78
CA ALA A 470 7.32 -1.19 15.07
C ALA A 470 7.48 -2.04 13.80
N GLU A 471 6.55 -1.89 12.86
CA GLU A 471 6.40 -2.64 11.63
C GLU A 471 7.68 -2.64 10.77
N PRO A 472 8.28 -1.48 10.43
CA PRO A 472 9.47 -1.47 9.60
C PRO A 472 10.71 -2.07 10.30
N MET A 473 10.79 -1.96 11.63
CA MET A 473 11.83 -2.63 12.42
C MET A 473 11.65 -4.16 12.43
N MET A 474 10.41 -4.64 12.55
CA MET A 474 10.10 -6.07 12.44
C MET A 474 10.48 -6.63 11.06
N ILE A 475 10.17 -5.91 9.98
CA ILE A 475 10.54 -6.30 8.61
C ILE A 475 12.07 -6.37 8.48
N ALA A 476 12.81 -5.39 9.01
CA ALA A 476 14.26 -5.38 8.95
C ALA A 476 14.90 -6.52 9.76
N LEU A 477 14.42 -6.80 10.97
CA LEU A 477 14.91 -7.93 11.77
C LEU A 477 14.58 -9.28 11.15
N LYS A 478 13.40 -9.42 10.55
CA LYS A 478 13.02 -10.62 9.79
C LYS A 478 13.96 -10.86 8.63
N TRP A 479 14.28 -9.79 7.88
CA TRP A 479 15.26 -9.83 6.81
C TRP A 479 16.63 -10.30 7.32
N LEU A 480 17.15 -9.69 8.38
CA LEU A 480 18.43 -10.10 8.99
C LEU A 480 18.41 -11.56 9.46
N ALA A 481 17.33 -11.99 10.11
CA ALA A 481 17.16 -13.38 10.55
C ALA A 481 17.21 -14.37 9.38
N ARG A 482 16.60 -14.01 8.23
CA ARG A 482 16.70 -14.80 7.01
C ARG A 482 18.12 -14.83 6.45
N GLU A 483 18.81 -13.69 6.37
CA GLU A 483 20.20 -13.62 5.91
C GLU A 483 21.13 -14.54 6.73
N VAL A 484 20.95 -14.55 8.06
CA VAL A 484 21.68 -15.45 8.96
C VAL A 484 21.33 -16.92 8.70
N ARG A 485 20.03 -17.26 8.63
CA ARG A 485 19.57 -18.64 8.39
C ARG A 485 20.07 -19.22 7.07
N GLU A 486 20.11 -18.39 6.04
CA GLU A 486 20.59 -18.78 4.70
C GLU A 486 22.12 -18.69 4.58
N ALA A 487 22.82 -18.28 5.64
CA ALA A 487 24.27 -18.14 5.69
C ALA A 487 24.83 -17.34 4.50
N THR A 488 24.18 -16.22 4.16
CA THR A 488 24.61 -15.43 3.00
C THR A 488 26.01 -14.85 3.21
N PRO A 489 26.78 -14.58 2.13
CA PRO A 489 28.13 -14.04 2.26
C PRO A 489 28.19 -12.74 3.07
N TRP A 490 27.15 -11.91 2.98
CA TRP A 490 27.05 -10.69 3.78
C TRP A 490 26.82 -10.99 5.26
N ALA A 491 25.89 -11.89 5.61
CA ALA A 491 25.65 -12.28 7.00
C ALA A 491 26.85 -12.97 7.63
N ALA A 492 27.52 -13.87 6.90
CA ALA A 492 28.74 -14.52 7.37
C ALA A 492 29.85 -13.49 7.69
N ARG A 493 29.96 -12.43 6.88
CA ARG A 493 30.96 -11.37 7.08
C ARG A 493 30.61 -10.42 8.22
N HIS A 494 29.33 -10.06 8.37
CA HIS A 494 28.94 -8.94 9.21
C HIS A 494 28.14 -9.31 10.47
N LEU A 495 27.51 -10.48 10.49
CA LEU A 495 26.63 -10.92 11.58
C LEU A 495 27.17 -12.10 12.38
N ALA A 496 28.16 -12.84 11.89
CA ALA A 496 28.66 -14.06 12.55
C ALA A 496 28.96 -13.87 14.05
N ASP A 497 29.61 -12.76 14.40
CA ASP A 497 29.98 -12.39 15.78
C ASP A 497 29.30 -11.10 16.27
N LEU A 498 28.11 -10.77 15.73
CA LEU A 498 27.33 -9.60 16.14
C LEU A 498 25.98 -10.01 16.72
N ILE A 499 25.67 -9.49 17.90
CA ILE A 499 24.34 -9.46 18.48
C ILE A 499 23.71 -8.13 18.09
N VAL A 500 22.56 -8.19 17.40
CA VAL A 500 21.78 -7.00 17.06
C VAL A 500 20.49 -7.02 17.85
N THR A 501 20.31 -6.01 18.70
CA THR A 501 19.14 -5.90 19.58
C THR A 501 18.36 -4.64 19.24
N TRP A 502 17.08 -4.80 18.94
CA TRP A 502 16.14 -3.68 18.89
C TRP A 502 15.40 -3.58 20.22
N GLN A 503 15.51 -2.45 20.90
CA GLN A 503 14.78 -2.13 22.13
C GLN A 503 13.70 -1.08 21.85
N PHE A 504 12.53 -1.27 22.43
CA PHE A 504 11.40 -0.34 22.36
C PHE A 504 10.67 -0.28 23.71
N ASP A 505 9.93 0.81 23.89
CA ASP A 505 9.17 1.08 25.10
C ASP A 505 7.66 0.97 24.80
N THR A 506 6.88 0.52 25.78
CA THR A 506 5.42 0.41 25.65
C THR A 506 4.74 0.42 27.02
N ALA A 507 3.59 1.09 27.13
CA ALA A 507 2.78 1.02 28.35
C ALA A 507 1.94 -0.28 28.40
N GLU A 508 1.55 -0.80 27.24
CA GLU A 508 0.75 -2.02 27.14
C GLU A 508 1.60 -3.29 27.27
N GLY A 509 2.93 -3.19 27.25
CA GLY A 509 3.81 -4.36 27.28
C GLY A 509 3.89 -5.12 28.60
N HIS A 510 3.41 -4.55 29.70
CA HIS A 510 3.40 -5.22 31.01
C HIS A 510 2.64 -6.55 31.00
N TYR A 511 1.56 -6.65 30.20
CA TYR A 511 0.76 -7.88 30.06
C TYR A 511 1.53 -9.03 29.39
N TYR A 512 2.64 -8.73 28.72
CA TYR A 512 3.38 -9.70 27.91
C TYR A 512 4.79 -9.97 28.43
N LEU A 513 5.17 -9.45 29.62
CA LEU A 513 6.53 -9.58 30.16
C LEU A 513 7.02 -11.02 30.27
N ASP A 514 6.12 -11.97 30.54
CA ASP A 514 6.47 -13.40 30.66
C ASP A 514 6.84 -14.04 29.33
N ALA A 515 6.48 -13.42 28.21
CA ALA A 515 6.91 -13.83 26.87
C ALA A 515 8.31 -13.30 26.49
N PHE A 516 8.96 -12.51 27.36
CA PHE A 516 10.27 -11.91 27.11
C PHE A 516 11.29 -12.34 28.19
N ASP A 517 12.43 -12.86 27.75
CA ASP A 517 13.50 -13.29 28.65
C ASP A 517 14.25 -12.11 29.24
N SER A 518 14.81 -12.26 30.44
CA SER A 518 15.59 -11.18 31.04
C SER A 518 16.86 -10.91 30.24
N ALA A 519 17.02 -9.70 29.72
CA ALA A 519 18.20 -9.28 28.96
C ALA A 519 19.50 -9.47 29.76
N ALA A 520 19.48 -9.27 31.08
CA ALA A 520 20.64 -9.51 31.95
C ALA A 520 21.10 -10.97 32.00
N LYS A 521 20.21 -11.92 31.69
CA LYS A 521 20.54 -13.36 31.62
C LYS A 521 21.03 -13.78 30.25
N VAL A 522 20.54 -13.10 29.20
CA VAL A 522 20.73 -13.50 27.79
C VAL A 522 21.85 -12.70 27.12
N LEU A 523 22.04 -11.45 27.53
CA LEU A 523 22.89 -10.46 26.87
C LEU A 523 23.92 -9.88 27.84
N GLY A 524 25.12 -9.61 27.33
CA GLY A 524 26.10 -8.74 27.99
C GLY A 524 25.78 -7.25 27.77
N PRO A 525 26.55 -6.33 28.41
CA PRO A 525 26.42 -4.90 28.15
C PRO A 525 26.64 -4.61 26.64
N PRO A 526 25.94 -3.60 26.06
CA PRO A 526 26.13 -3.25 24.67
C PRO A 526 27.50 -2.60 24.44
N ASP A 527 28.19 -3.03 23.39
CA ASP A 527 29.40 -2.36 22.89
C ASP A 527 29.08 -1.06 22.16
N ALA A 528 27.90 -0.99 21.54
CA ALA A 528 27.39 0.21 20.89
C ALA A 528 25.90 0.36 21.19
N HIS A 529 25.50 1.54 21.64
CA HIS A 529 24.10 1.90 21.84
C HIS A 529 23.73 3.10 20.96
N ILE A 530 22.75 2.90 20.09
CA ILE A 530 22.23 3.92 19.19
C ILE A 530 20.76 4.16 19.51
N ARG A 531 20.40 5.40 19.83
CA ARG A 531 19.00 5.82 19.91
C ARG A 531 18.55 6.31 18.55
N LEU A 532 17.59 5.63 17.93
CA LEU A 532 16.98 5.99 16.66
C LEU A 532 15.64 6.69 16.91
N ARG A 533 15.43 7.84 16.28
CA ARG A 533 14.20 8.64 16.42
C ARG A 533 13.58 8.94 15.06
N ARG A 534 12.26 9.03 15.02
CA ARG A 534 11.55 9.56 13.84
C ARG A 534 11.73 11.07 13.76
N ARG A 535 12.06 11.59 12.57
CA ARG A 535 12.14 13.03 12.32
C ARG A 535 10.73 13.65 12.35
N ARG A 536 10.50 14.66 13.21
CA ARG A 536 9.22 15.40 13.22
C ARG A 536 9.16 16.41 12.07
N VAL A 537 8.10 16.35 11.26
CA VAL A 537 7.86 17.28 10.14
C VAL A 537 7.60 18.72 10.61
N SER A 538 7.09 18.91 11.84
CA SER A 538 6.72 20.24 12.38
C SER A 538 7.72 20.85 13.36
N ALA A 539 8.86 20.21 13.63
CA ALA A 539 9.88 20.79 14.48
C ALA A 539 10.72 21.75 13.63
N ALA A 540 10.66 23.05 13.94
CA ALA A 540 11.71 23.98 13.55
C ALA A 540 13.07 23.35 13.89
N ARG A 541 14.10 23.69 13.13
CA ARG A 541 15.50 23.18 13.23
C ARG A 541 16.19 23.45 14.58
N GLU A 542 15.45 23.68 15.65
CA GLU A 542 15.93 24.08 16.95
C GLU A 542 16.22 22.87 17.84
N VAL A 543 17.53 22.69 18.03
CA VAL A 543 18.18 22.24 19.27
C VAL A 543 17.69 20.91 19.84
N ASP A 544 18.06 19.80 19.21
CA ASP A 544 18.12 18.51 19.92
C ASP A 544 19.27 17.61 19.40
N ALA A 545 20.39 18.24 19.03
CA ALA A 545 21.61 17.58 18.55
C ALA A 545 22.32 16.71 19.62
N ALA A 546 21.76 16.57 20.83
CA ALA A 546 22.44 15.96 21.97
C ALA A 546 22.06 14.49 22.25
N CYS A 547 20.96 13.94 21.73
CA CYS A 547 20.42 12.67 22.29
C CYS A 547 19.85 11.64 21.28
N GLY A 548 20.45 11.46 20.09
CA GLY A 548 20.16 10.32 19.21
C GLY A 548 20.32 10.61 17.71
N GLU A 549 20.29 9.56 16.90
CA GLU A 549 20.21 9.67 15.45
C GLU A 549 18.75 9.78 15.00
N THR A 550 18.48 10.58 13.97
CA THR A 550 17.13 10.76 13.42
C THR A 550 17.04 10.14 12.03
N ILE A 551 15.89 9.53 11.75
CA ILE A 551 15.55 9.01 10.44
C ILE A 551 14.22 9.60 9.98
N ASP A 552 14.17 9.98 8.70
CA ASP A 552 12.98 10.51 8.06
C ASP A 552 12.12 9.35 7.54
N LEU A 553 11.08 9.04 8.33
CA LEU A 553 10.07 8.02 8.06
C LEU A 553 8.76 8.72 7.70
N ASP A 554 8.74 9.27 6.50
CA ASP A 554 7.50 9.66 5.83
C ASP A 554 6.94 8.41 5.15
N GLU A 555 5.82 7.92 5.67
CA GLU A 555 5.13 6.73 5.19
C GLU A 555 4.25 7.05 3.98
N GLY A 556 4.11 8.33 3.64
CA GLY A 556 3.15 8.77 2.65
C GLY A 556 1.72 8.49 3.10
N LEU A 557 0.79 8.85 2.23
CA LEU A 557 -0.61 8.57 2.47
C LEU A 557 -0.86 7.06 2.39
N LEU A 558 -1.50 6.47 3.41
CA LEU A 558 -1.88 5.03 3.43
C LEU A 558 -0.69 4.07 3.22
N GLY A 559 0.50 4.47 3.69
CA GLY A 559 1.71 3.69 3.47
C GLY A 559 2.20 3.70 2.02
N ASP A 560 1.81 4.67 1.18
CA ASP A 560 2.31 4.81 -0.21
C ASP A 560 3.84 4.89 -0.27
N ALA A 561 4.48 5.47 0.76
CA ALA A 561 5.93 5.53 0.89
C ALA A 561 6.52 4.48 1.85
N SER A 562 5.73 3.46 2.25
CA SER A 562 6.17 2.40 3.17
C SER A 562 7.42 1.68 2.66
N PHE A 563 7.52 1.45 1.35
CA PHE A 563 8.68 0.85 0.69
C PHE A 563 9.92 1.72 0.79
N GLU A 564 9.84 3.00 0.45
CA GLU A 564 10.96 3.94 0.55
C GLU A 564 11.42 4.10 2.00
N CYS A 565 10.45 4.14 2.92
CA CYS A 565 10.68 4.18 4.36
C CYS A 565 11.44 2.93 4.84
N GLN A 566 10.98 1.73 4.45
CA GLN A 566 11.64 0.46 4.75
C GLN A 566 13.06 0.40 4.15
N GLN A 567 13.24 0.89 2.92
CA GLN A 567 14.53 0.92 2.25
C GLN A 567 15.53 1.80 2.99
N ARG A 568 15.10 3.01 3.40
CA ARG A 568 15.93 3.94 4.17
C ARG A 568 16.34 3.34 5.51
N LEU A 569 15.40 2.78 6.25
CA LEU A 569 15.67 2.15 7.54
C LEU A 569 16.64 0.97 7.40
N THR A 570 16.38 0.08 6.44
CA THR A 570 17.24 -1.10 6.23
C THR A 570 18.64 -0.71 5.80
N ARG A 571 18.78 0.26 4.89
CA ARG A 571 20.09 0.80 4.50
C ARG A 571 20.84 1.39 5.70
N TRP A 572 20.15 2.20 6.51
CA TRP A 572 20.74 2.74 7.73
C TRP A 572 21.21 1.62 8.67
N LEU A 573 20.41 0.58 8.89
CA LEU A 573 20.78 -0.58 9.72
C LEU A 573 22.03 -1.30 9.18
N ILE A 574 22.07 -1.58 7.88
CA ILE A 574 23.21 -2.21 7.20
C ILE A 574 24.48 -1.41 7.45
N GLU A 575 24.45 -0.10 7.20
CA GLU A 575 25.62 0.76 7.39
C GLU A 575 26.11 0.80 8.84
N ARG A 576 25.22 0.64 9.83
CA ARG A 576 25.61 0.60 11.26
C ARG A 576 26.25 -0.74 11.62
N ILE A 577 25.67 -1.83 11.13
CA ILE A 577 26.21 -3.19 11.30
C ILE A 577 27.62 -3.26 10.70
N GLU A 578 27.80 -2.79 9.48
CA GLU A 578 29.08 -2.81 8.78
C GLU A 578 30.14 -1.94 9.48
N ARG A 579 29.78 -0.73 9.93
CA ARG A 579 30.69 0.17 10.65
C ARG A 579 31.13 -0.36 11.99
N ILE A 580 30.24 -1.04 12.71
CA ILE A 580 30.61 -1.67 13.97
C ILE A 580 31.66 -2.73 13.67
N GLN A 581 31.40 -3.63 12.73
CA GLN A 581 32.36 -4.67 12.37
C GLN A 581 33.74 -4.13 11.96
N GLN A 582 33.81 -3.04 11.20
CA GLN A 582 35.09 -2.42 10.82
C GLN A 582 35.91 -1.81 11.98
N ARG A 583 35.28 -1.55 13.13
CA ARG A 583 35.94 -0.97 14.32
C ARG A 583 36.57 -2.01 15.25
N GLY A 584 36.38 -3.29 14.98
CA GLY A 584 37.02 -4.40 15.70
C GLY A 584 37.98 -5.10 14.77
#